data_AF-A0A137PFZ4-F1
#
_entry.id   AF-A0A137PFZ4-F1
#
_cell.length_a   1.000
_cell.length_b   1.000
_cell.length_c   1.000
_cell.angle_alpha   90.00
_cell.angle_beta   90.00
_cell.angle_gamma   90.00
#
_symmetry.space_group_name_H-M   'P 1'
#
loop_
_entity.id
_entity.type
_entity.pdbx_description
1 polymer ?
#
loop_
_entity_poly.entity_id
_entity_poly.type
_entity_poly.pdbx_seq_one_letter_code
_entity_poly.pdbx_strand_id
1 'polypeptide(L)'
;MQDKNNSIKNIQPNLEHSTYTTEQNSDSRAQAQDTFPGVSGLEAGKLFVKHKFGYEEGVNYKVSSSYESGPLTHIYLQQLNQGKEVDNGTINISVDKNGKIIAFGDSFDKSFTSSDNTSANPEDWGSPVNALFSLFSHLKVDPKVSQNEVNIQQAEGDSVKFSNIPIASGEVKAQQKFIQVKTGQLEKVWNLEVDLGDDIWDASVTPNGEIVRLNNLVNN
;
A
#
# COMPACT_ATOMS: atom_id res chain seq x y z
N MET A 1 13.11 36.96 -5.26
CA MET A 1 11.99 36.48 -4.45
C MET A 1 11.32 35.38 -5.24
N GLN A 2 11.56 34.11 -4.88
CA GLN A 2 10.81 32.98 -5.44
C GLN A 2 9.55 32.81 -4.60
N ASP A 3 8.40 32.71 -5.27
CA ASP A 3 7.10 32.52 -4.65
C ASP A 3 7.10 31.24 -3.80
N LYS A 4 7.00 31.42 -2.48
CA LYS A 4 7.07 30.37 -1.46
C LYS A 4 5.73 29.68 -1.18
N ASN A 5 4.74 29.77 -2.06
CA ASN A 5 3.38 29.31 -1.78
C ASN A 5 2.72 28.61 -2.98
N ASN A 6 3.32 27.51 -3.44
CA ASN A 6 2.55 26.50 -4.15
C ASN A 6 2.75 25.17 -3.41
N SER A 7 1.90 24.91 -2.43
CA SER A 7 1.86 23.63 -1.72
C SER A 7 1.65 22.53 -2.75
N ILE A 8 2.59 21.58 -2.81
CA ILE A 8 2.48 20.39 -3.63
C ILE A 8 1.32 19.57 -3.05
N LYS A 9 0.32 19.29 -3.88
CA LYS A 9 -0.87 18.57 -3.45
C LYS A 9 -0.62 17.07 -3.41
N ASN A 10 -1.20 16.42 -2.41
CA ASN A 10 -1.27 14.97 -2.37
C ASN A 10 -2.01 14.42 -3.60
N ILE A 11 -1.54 13.28 -4.09
CA ILE A 11 -2.11 12.55 -5.23
C ILE A 11 -2.51 11.17 -4.72
N GLN A 12 -3.76 10.77 -4.96
CA GLN A 12 -4.21 9.41 -4.70
C GLN A 12 -5.12 8.92 -5.83
N PRO A 13 -4.97 7.66 -6.27
CA PRO A 13 -5.94 7.03 -7.16
C PRO A 13 -7.31 6.94 -6.48
N ASN A 14 -8.38 7.25 -7.22
CA ASN A 14 -9.73 6.96 -6.76
C ASN A 14 -10.06 5.50 -7.08
N LEU A 15 -10.47 4.73 -6.07
CA LEU A 15 -10.84 3.32 -6.21
C LEU A 15 -12.37 3.17 -6.11
N GLU A 16 -13.05 3.14 -7.25
CA GLU A 16 -14.52 3.08 -7.30
C GLU A 16 -15.10 1.78 -6.70
N HIS A 17 -14.29 0.72 -6.61
CA HIS A 17 -14.70 -0.57 -6.06
C HIS A 17 -14.42 -0.73 -4.56
N SER A 18 -13.85 0.29 -3.89
CA SER A 18 -13.61 0.23 -2.44
C SER A 18 -14.95 0.21 -1.71
N THR A 19 -15.11 -0.71 -0.76
CA THR A 19 -16.36 -0.89 -0.01
C THR A 19 -16.14 -0.82 1.49
N TYR A 20 -17.17 -0.39 2.23
CA TYR A 20 -17.20 -0.40 3.68
C TYR A 20 -18.54 -0.96 4.15
N THR A 21 -18.50 -1.95 5.04
CA THR A 21 -19.68 -2.63 5.57
C THR A 21 -19.68 -2.56 7.10
N THR A 22 -20.83 -2.24 7.67
CA THR A 22 -21.09 -2.27 9.12
C THR A 22 -22.27 -3.17 9.43
N GLU A 23 -22.43 -3.54 10.71
CA GLU A 23 -23.48 -4.42 11.25
C GLU A 23 -24.94 -4.08 10.91
N GLN A 24 -25.25 -2.97 10.24
CA GLN A 24 -26.65 -2.57 9.98
C GLN A 24 -27.40 -3.44 8.93
N ASN A 25 -26.77 -4.44 8.31
CA ASN A 25 -27.50 -5.42 7.50
C ASN A 25 -28.19 -6.46 8.41
N SER A 26 -29.50 -6.25 8.58
CA SER A 26 -30.43 -6.92 9.50
C SER A 26 -30.87 -8.32 9.06
N ASP A 27 -30.05 -9.04 8.29
CA ASP A 27 -30.31 -10.43 7.93
C ASP A 27 -29.62 -11.38 8.92
N SER A 28 -30.41 -11.98 9.81
CA SER A 28 -29.97 -12.93 10.83
C SER A 28 -29.17 -14.13 10.30
N ARG A 29 -29.33 -14.50 9.01
CA ARG A 29 -28.54 -15.55 8.35
C ARG A 29 -27.13 -15.09 7.97
N ALA A 30 -26.95 -13.82 7.62
CA ALA A 30 -25.62 -13.24 7.34
C ALA A 30 -24.80 -13.06 8.63
N GLN A 31 -25.48 -12.74 9.74
CA GLN A 31 -24.81 -12.54 11.05
C GLN A 31 -24.15 -13.81 11.61
N ALA A 32 -24.70 -15.00 11.31
CA ALA A 32 -24.11 -16.27 11.73
C ALA A 32 -22.88 -16.67 10.91
N GLN A 33 -22.77 -16.20 9.65
CA GLN A 33 -21.63 -16.48 8.78
C GLN A 33 -20.39 -15.64 9.14
N ASP A 34 -20.60 -14.51 9.79
CA ASP A 34 -19.56 -13.55 10.18
C ASP A 34 -19.22 -13.62 11.68
N THR A 35 -19.43 -14.79 12.32
CA THR A 35 -19.06 -15.04 13.71
C THR A 35 -18.21 -16.30 13.85
N PHE A 36 -17.04 -16.15 14.47
CA PHE A 36 -16.05 -17.22 14.66
C PHE A 36 -15.79 -17.42 16.17
N PRO A 37 -16.64 -18.17 16.88
CA PRO A 37 -16.55 -18.29 18.33
C PRO A 37 -15.34 -19.15 18.75
N GLY A 38 -14.73 -18.79 19.88
CA GLY A 38 -13.67 -19.58 20.51
C GLY A 38 -12.27 -19.39 19.93
N VAL A 39 -12.09 -18.45 18.99
CA VAL A 39 -10.78 -18.05 18.46
C VAL A 39 -10.46 -16.60 18.84
N SER A 40 -9.20 -16.18 18.71
CA SER A 40 -8.80 -14.79 18.92
C SER A 40 -9.42 -13.88 17.85
N GLY A 41 -9.52 -12.57 18.12
CA GLY A 41 -10.03 -11.61 17.14
C GLY A 41 -9.24 -11.65 15.83
N LEU A 42 -7.90 -11.75 15.92
CA LEU A 42 -7.03 -11.90 14.74
C LEU A 42 -7.38 -13.15 13.92
N GLU A 43 -7.54 -14.30 14.58
CA GLU A 43 -7.86 -15.55 13.88
C GLU A 43 -9.27 -15.53 13.28
N ALA A 44 -10.25 -14.96 14.00
CA ALA A 44 -11.59 -14.71 13.47
C ALA A 44 -11.54 -13.84 12.19
N GLY A 45 -10.73 -12.79 12.18
CA GLY A 45 -10.55 -11.96 10.98
C GLY A 45 -9.92 -12.70 9.80
N LYS A 46 -8.93 -13.58 10.05
CA LYS A 46 -8.34 -14.43 9.00
C LYS A 46 -9.34 -15.43 8.44
N LEU A 47 -10.10 -16.10 9.31
CA LEU A 47 -11.16 -17.03 8.91
C LEU A 47 -12.26 -16.32 8.12
N PHE A 48 -12.66 -15.12 8.55
CA PHE A 48 -13.61 -14.28 7.82
C PHE A 48 -13.13 -14.00 6.39
N VAL A 49 -11.88 -13.55 6.23
CA VAL A 49 -11.34 -13.23 4.90
C VAL A 49 -11.24 -14.45 4.00
N LYS A 50 -10.80 -15.59 4.55
CA LYS A 50 -10.78 -16.86 3.82
C LYS A 50 -12.19 -17.31 3.42
N HIS A 51 -13.17 -17.22 4.32
CA HIS A 51 -14.55 -17.66 4.05
C HIS A 51 -15.24 -16.75 3.04
N LYS A 52 -15.12 -15.43 3.20
CA LYS A 52 -15.84 -14.44 2.41
C LYS A 52 -15.24 -14.21 1.04
N PHE A 53 -13.90 -14.16 0.95
CA PHE A 53 -13.20 -13.79 -0.27
C PHE A 53 -12.37 -14.93 -0.88
N GLY A 54 -12.15 -16.01 -0.14
CA GLY A 54 -11.26 -17.10 -0.58
C GLY A 54 -9.77 -16.73 -0.52
N TYR A 55 -9.41 -15.62 0.14
CA TYR A 55 -8.04 -15.14 0.21
C TYR A 55 -7.24 -15.85 1.30
N GLU A 56 -5.98 -16.15 1.01
CA GLU A 56 -5.06 -16.83 1.92
C GLU A 56 -3.87 -15.94 2.30
N GLU A 57 -3.50 -15.97 3.59
CA GLU A 57 -2.32 -15.27 4.10
C GLU A 57 -1.03 -15.84 3.48
N GLY A 58 -0.09 -14.97 3.14
CA GLY A 58 1.15 -15.30 2.44
C GLY A 58 1.00 -15.48 0.93
N VAL A 59 -0.24 -15.63 0.43
CA VAL A 59 -0.54 -15.77 -1.01
C VAL A 59 -1.20 -14.51 -1.54
N ASN A 60 -2.37 -14.17 -1.02
CA ASN A 60 -3.18 -13.03 -1.46
C ASN A 60 -2.98 -11.80 -0.59
N TYR A 61 -2.54 -11.98 0.65
CA TYR A 61 -2.32 -10.88 1.59
C TYR A 61 -1.30 -11.21 2.67
N LYS A 62 -0.86 -10.19 3.39
CA LYS A 62 -0.19 -10.33 4.70
C LYS A 62 -0.91 -9.49 5.75
N VAL A 63 -0.83 -9.90 7.02
CA VAL A 63 -1.26 -9.04 8.14
C VAL A 63 -0.26 -7.90 8.29
N SER A 64 -0.71 -6.65 8.09
CA SER A 64 0.15 -5.47 8.25
C SER A 64 0.15 -4.96 9.69
N SER A 65 -0.98 -5.05 10.39
CA SER A 65 -1.05 -4.81 11.83
C SER A 65 -2.28 -5.47 12.47
N SER A 66 -2.19 -5.73 13.76
CA SER A 66 -3.31 -6.19 14.58
C SER A 66 -3.14 -5.68 16.00
N TYR A 67 -4.18 -5.06 16.57
CA TYR A 67 -4.16 -4.56 17.93
C TYR A 67 -5.56 -4.53 18.55
N GLU A 68 -5.62 -4.54 19.87
CA GLU A 68 -6.87 -4.39 20.61
C GLU A 68 -7.09 -2.92 21.01
N SER A 69 -8.32 -2.45 20.87
CA SER A 69 -8.75 -1.14 21.36
C SER A 69 -10.15 -1.25 21.98
N GLY A 70 -10.21 -1.17 23.30
CA GLY A 70 -11.45 -1.39 24.04
C GLY A 70 -11.98 -2.83 23.82
N PRO A 71 -13.24 -3.02 23.39
CA PRO A 71 -13.81 -4.35 23.21
C PRO A 71 -13.51 -4.97 21.83
N LEU A 72 -12.74 -4.28 20.97
CA LEU A 72 -12.52 -4.67 19.59
C LEU A 72 -11.05 -5.03 19.33
N THR A 73 -10.85 -6.04 18.50
CA THR A 73 -9.59 -6.27 17.79
C THR A 73 -9.69 -5.62 16.41
N HIS A 74 -8.74 -4.74 16.09
CA HIS A 74 -8.57 -4.14 14.77
C HIS A 74 -7.47 -4.86 14.01
N ILE A 75 -7.74 -5.20 12.76
CA ILE A 75 -6.83 -5.97 11.89
C ILE A 75 -6.72 -5.24 10.57
N TYR A 76 -5.50 -5.08 10.10
CA TYR A 76 -5.20 -4.52 8.78
C TYR A 76 -4.43 -5.54 7.96
N LEU A 77 -4.88 -5.72 6.72
CA LEU A 77 -4.31 -6.65 5.76
C LEU A 77 -3.84 -5.87 4.55
N GLN A 78 -2.65 -6.20 4.05
CA GLN A 78 -2.11 -5.67 2.80
C GLN A 78 -2.23 -6.73 1.70
N GLN A 79 -2.83 -6.40 0.57
CA GLN A 79 -2.91 -7.30 -0.59
C GLN A 79 -1.51 -7.57 -1.15
N LEU A 80 -1.32 -8.80 -1.64
CA LEU A 80 -0.15 -9.25 -2.36
C LEU A 80 -0.54 -9.61 -3.80
N ASN A 81 0.28 -9.19 -4.76
CA ASN A 81 0.27 -9.67 -6.13
C ASN A 81 1.67 -10.18 -6.46
N GLN A 82 1.80 -11.46 -6.81
CA GLN A 82 3.09 -12.11 -7.06
C GLN A 82 4.09 -11.93 -5.89
N GLY A 83 3.60 -11.95 -4.64
CA GLY A 83 4.39 -11.74 -3.44
C GLY A 83 4.76 -10.28 -3.13
N LYS A 84 4.41 -9.32 -4.00
CA LYS A 84 4.65 -7.89 -3.79
C LYS A 84 3.38 -7.19 -3.33
N GLU A 85 3.54 -6.16 -2.50
CA GLU A 85 2.39 -5.40 -1.99
C GLU A 85 1.65 -4.67 -3.11
N VAL A 86 0.33 -4.64 -3.03
CA VAL A 86 -0.50 -3.68 -3.76
C VAL A 86 -0.72 -2.48 -2.85
N ASP A 87 -0.03 -1.38 -3.09
CA ASP A 87 0.11 -0.20 -2.22
C ASP A 87 -1.21 0.32 -1.64
N ASN A 88 -2.24 0.47 -2.48
CA ASN A 88 -3.58 0.92 -2.08
C ASN A 88 -4.61 -0.22 -1.92
N GLY A 89 -4.16 -1.48 -1.93
CA GLY A 89 -4.98 -2.67 -1.71
C GLY A 89 -4.96 -3.11 -0.25
N THR A 90 -5.97 -2.72 0.53
CA THR A 90 -6.05 -3.00 1.96
C THR A 90 -7.40 -3.58 2.35
N ILE A 91 -7.41 -4.41 3.40
CA ILE A 91 -8.63 -4.78 4.11
C ILE A 91 -8.44 -4.38 5.57
N ASN A 92 -9.40 -3.65 6.12
CA ASN A 92 -9.48 -3.37 7.56
C ASN A 92 -10.67 -4.13 8.14
N ILE A 93 -10.50 -4.71 9.33
CA ILE A 93 -11.52 -5.54 9.99
C ILE A 93 -11.56 -5.15 11.46
N SER A 94 -12.77 -5.03 12.00
CA SER A 94 -13.01 -4.88 13.44
C SER A 94 -13.80 -6.08 13.94
N VAL A 95 -13.29 -6.75 14.97
CA VAL A 95 -13.83 -7.98 15.53
C VAL A 95 -14.12 -7.79 17.01
N ASP A 96 -15.27 -8.23 17.50
CA ASP A 96 -15.56 -8.20 18.94
C ASP A 96 -14.90 -9.35 19.72
N LYS A 97 -14.97 -9.28 21.04
CA LYS A 97 -14.46 -10.31 21.96
C LYS A 97 -15.05 -11.72 21.79
N ASN A 98 -16.17 -11.86 21.07
CA ASN A 98 -16.81 -13.15 20.81
C ASN A 98 -16.44 -13.71 19.44
N GLY A 99 -15.56 -13.02 18.69
CA GLY A 99 -15.17 -13.39 17.33
C GLY A 99 -16.18 -12.97 16.26
N LYS A 100 -17.09 -12.04 16.58
CA LYS A 100 -18.05 -11.48 15.61
C LYS A 100 -17.41 -10.33 14.83
N ILE A 101 -17.54 -10.35 13.51
CA ILE A 101 -17.11 -9.24 12.66
C ILE A 101 -18.12 -8.09 12.78
N ILE A 102 -17.63 -6.93 13.23
CA ILE A 102 -18.44 -5.72 13.48
C ILE A 102 -18.44 -4.79 12.27
N ALA A 103 -17.29 -4.66 11.63
CA ALA A 103 -17.13 -3.85 10.44
C ALA A 103 -15.92 -4.34 9.65
N PHE A 104 -15.96 -4.12 8.34
CA PHE A 104 -14.78 -4.24 7.50
C PHE A 104 -14.84 -3.26 6.33
N GLY A 105 -13.67 -2.80 5.91
CA GLY A 105 -13.47 -2.11 4.65
C GLY A 105 -12.55 -2.92 3.75
N ASP A 106 -12.77 -2.85 2.45
CA ASP A 106 -12.07 -3.66 1.46
C ASP A 106 -11.81 -2.85 0.19
N SER A 107 -10.52 -2.70 -0.13
CA SER A 107 -10.01 -2.11 -1.37
C SER A 107 -9.12 -3.06 -2.16
N PHE A 108 -9.16 -4.36 -1.89
CA PHE A 108 -8.39 -5.33 -2.67
C PHE A 108 -8.89 -5.37 -4.11
N ASP A 109 -7.94 -5.38 -5.05
CA ASP A 109 -8.24 -5.67 -6.45
C ASP A 109 -8.95 -7.03 -6.57
N LYS A 110 -10.05 -7.05 -7.34
CA LYS A 110 -10.91 -8.24 -7.54
C LYS A 110 -10.53 -9.05 -8.77
N SER A 111 -9.70 -8.49 -9.64
CA SER A 111 -9.28 -9.20 -10.85
C SER A 111 -8.39 -10.41 -10.53
N PHE A 112 -7.78 -10.42 -9.34
CA PHE A 112 -6.95 -11.53 -8.86
C PHE A 112 -7.74 -12.56 -8.05
N THR A 113 -8.12 -13.67 -8.70
CA THR A 113 -8.39 -14.93 -7.99
C THR A 113 -7.14 -15.80 -8.09
N SER A 114 -6.89 -16.64 -7.09
CA SER A 114 -5.66 -17.41 -6.85
C SER A 114 -5.20 -18.33 -8.01
N SER A 115 -5.93 -18.35 -9.13
CA SER A 115 -5.65 -19.13 -10.34
C SER A 115 -4.90 -18.39 -11.45
N ASP A 116 -4.75 -17.05 -11.40
CA ASP A 116 -4.03 -16.32 -12.45
C ASP A 116 -2.51 -16.35 -12.21
N ASN A 117 -1.95 -17.55 -12.37
CA ASN A 117 -0.55 -17.80 -12.68
C ASN A 117 -0.24 -17.41 -14.15
N THR A 118 -0.76 -16.28 -14.63
CA THR A 118 -0.30 -15.76 -15.92
C THR A 118 1.08 -15.18 -15.70
N SER A 119 2.06 -15.81 -16.33
CA SER A 119 3.46 -15.43 -16.41
C SER A 119 3.61 -14.03 -17.02
N ALA A 120 3.26 -12.98 -16.26
CA ALA A 120 3.63 -11.62 -16.58
C ALA A 120 5.15 -11.55 -16.52
N ASN A 121 5.75 -11.14 -17.63
CA ASN A 121 7.18 -11.08 -17.83
C ASN A 121 7.87 -10.41 -16.60
N PRO A 122 8.78 -11.11 -15.89
CA PRO A 122 9.19 -10.67 -14.56
C PRO A 122 9.95 -9.32 -14.48
N GLU A 123 10.50 -8.77 -15.57
CA GLU A 123 11.75 -8.02 -15.34
C GLU A 123 11.81 -6.52 -15.60
N ASP A 124 10.79 -5.86 -16.16
CA ASP A 124 10.89 -4.40 -16.32
C ASP A 124 10.08 -3.62 -15.27
N TRP A 125 10.74 -3.34 -14.14
CA TRP A 125 10.27 -2.41 -13.11
C TRP A 125 10.76 -0.98 -13.37
N GLY A 126 11.52 -0.74 -14.44
CA GLY A 126 12.25 0.50 -14.64
C GLY A 126 13.35 0.72 -13.60
N SER A 127 14.11 1.80 -13.80
CA SER A 127 15.19 2.19 -12.89
C SER A 127 14.64 2.89 -11.64
N PRO A 128 14.97 2.43 -10.42
CA PRO A 128 14.59 3.12 -9.18
C PRO A 128 15.23 4.53 -9.09
N VAL A 129 16.39 4.74 -9.71
CA VAL A 129 17.02 6.08 -9.80
C VAL A 129 16.24 7.00 -10.73
N ASN A 130 15.72 6.50 -11.85
CA ASN A 130 14.89 7.30 -12.74
C ASN A 130 13.57 7.69 -12.04
N ALA A 131 12.98 6.77 -11.29
CA ALA A 131 11.79 7.04 -10.47
C ALA A 131 12.07 8.13 -9.43
N LEU A 132 13.19 8.02 -8.70
CA LEU A 132 13.62 9.02 -7.71
C LEU A 132 13.81 10.42 -8.34
N PHE A 133 14.47 10.51 -9.50
CA PHE A 133 14.66 11.80 -10.18
C PHE A 133 13.37 12.35 -10.79
N SER A 134 12.44 11.48 -11.20
CA SER A 134 11.10 11.89 -11.63
C SER A 134 10.34 12.51 -10.45
N LEU A 135 10.45 11.93 -9.25
CA LEU A 135 9.91 12.52 -8.04
C LEU A 135 10.56 13.88 -7.73
N PHE A 136 11.90 14.00 -7.76
CA PHE A 136 12.55 15.29 -7.54
C PHE A 136 12.13 16.37 -8.55
N SER A 137 11.98 16.00 -9.82
CA SER A 137 11.47 16.89 -10.85
C SER A 137 10.04 17.33 -10.55
N HIS A 138 9.17 16.41 -10.14
CA HIS A 138 7.79 16.71 -9.73
C HIS A 138 7.73 17.65 -8.52
N LEU A 139 8.56 17.38 -7.51
CA LEU A 139 8.68 18.19 -6.30
C LEU A 139 9.37 19.54 -6.56
N LYS A 140 9.94 19.74 -7.77
CA LYS A 140 10.70 20.93 -8.16
C LYS A 140 11.90 21.19 -7.24
N VAL A 141 12.54 20.12 -6.77
CA VAL A 141 13.76 20.17 -5.96
C VAL A 141 14.97 19.80 -6.82
N ASP A 142 16.07 20.53 -6.64
CA ASP A 142 17.34 20.20 -7.28
C ASP A 142 18.09 19.19 -6.39
N PRO A 143 18.32 17.95 -6.85
CA PRO A 143 18.94 16.91 -6.04
C PRO A 143 20.40 17.20 -5.67
N LYS A 144 21.06 18.18 -6.31
CA LYS A 144 22.49 18.50 -6.13
C LYS A 144 23.42 17.30 -6.40
N VAL A 145 22.94 16.33 -7.17
CA VAL A 145 23.66 15.13 -7.59
C VAL A 145 23.11 14.65 -8.92
N SER A 146 23.95 14.07 -9.77
CA SER A 146 23.55 13.48 -11.05
C SER A 146 23.08 12.03 -10.86
N GLN A 147 22.25 11.51 -11.76
CA GLN A 147 21.72 10.14 -11.65
C GLN A 147 22.81 9.07 -11.54
N ASN A 148 23.91 9.21 -12.27
CA ASN A 148 25.04 8.30 -12.30
C ASN A 148 25.93 8.35 -11.05
N GLU A 149 25.71 9.33 -10.18
CA GLU A 149 26.46 9.51 -8.92
C GLU A 149 25.69 8.95 -7.71
N VAL A 150 24.42 8.56 -7.88
CA VAL A 150 23.61 7.95 -6.82
C VAL A 150 24.00 6.50 -6.63
N ASN A 151 24.29 6.14 -5.39
CA ASN A 151 24.64 4.78 -5.02
C ASN A 151 23.38 4.01 -4.59
N ILE A 152 23.21 2.80 -5.12
CA ILE A 152 22.10 1.91 -4.79
C ILE A 152 22.64 0.72 -3.99
N GLN A 153 21.99 0.40 -2.88
CA GLN A 153 22.24 -0.81 -2.11
C GLN A 153 20.96 -1.63 -2.05
N GLN A 154 21.04 -2.90 -2.45
CA GLN A 154 19.92 -3.82 -2.30
C GLN A 154 19.63 -4.01 -0.81
N ALA A 155 18.38 -3.82 -0.41
CA ALA A 155 17.87 -4.15 0.91
C ALA A 155 17.07 -5.46 0.86
N GLU A 156 16.47 -5.85 1.98
CA GLU A 156 15.68 -7.09 2.02
C GLU A 156 14.52 -7.07 1.02
N GLY A 157 14.33 -8.21 0.35
CA GLY A 157 13.28 -8.40 -0.66
C GLY A 157 13.44 -7.47 -1.86
N ASP A 158 12.35 -6.82 -2.25
CA ASP A 158 12.27 -5.96 -3.44
C ASP A 158 12.58 -4.48 -3.14
N SER A 159 13.34 -4.23 -2.07
CA SER A 159 13.66 -2.89 -1.61
C SER A 159 15.08 -2.49 -1.96
N VAL A 160 15.29 -1.21 -2.24
CA VAL A 160 16.61 -0.61 -2.43
C VAL A 160 16.74 0.62 -1.55
N LYS A 161 17.96 0.87 -1.07
CA LYS A 161 18.34 2.10 -0.36
C LYS A 161 19.24 2.92 -1.25
N PHE A 162 19.02 4.23 -1.26
CA PHE A 162 19.87 5.17 -1.97
C PHE A 162 20.80 5.88 -1.00
N SER A 163 21.99 6.20 -1.49
CA SER A 163 22.99 7.00 -0.78
C SER A 163 23.66 7.96 -1.74
N ASN A 164 24.39 8.93 -1.19
CA ASN A 164 24.95 10.06 -1.93
C ASN A 164 23.86 10.99 -2.52
N ILE A 165 22.87 11.36 -1.69
CA ILE A 165 21.82 12.32 -2.03
C ILE A 165 21.96 13.53 -1.09
N PRO A 166 22.64 14.61 -1.50
CA PRO A 166 22.98 15.72 -0.60
C PRO A 166 21.79 16.47 -0.01
N ILE A 167 20.63 16.44 -0.68
CA ILE A 167 19.41 17.09 -0.20
C ILE A 167 18.60 16.27 0.80
N ALA A 168 18.94 14.99 0.98
CA ALA A 168 18.22 14.13 1.91
C ALA A 168 18.66 14.43 3.35
N SER A 169 17.69 14.63 4.24
CA SER A 169 17.94 14.79 5.68
C SER A 169 17.89 13.45 6.43
N GLY A 170 17.35 12.41 5.78
CA GLY A 170 17.21 11.07 6.33
C GLY A 170 17.36 9.99 5.28
N GLU A 171 16.69 8.86 5.51
CA GLU A 171 16.74 7.71 4.60
C GLU A 171 15.99 8.01 3.29
N VAL A 172 16.56 7.52 2.19
CA VAL A 172 15.89 7.48 0.89
C VAL A 172 15.84 6.02 0.45
N LYS A 173 14.64 5.48 0.27
CA LYS A 173 14.44 4.08 -0.10
C LYS A 173 13.35 3.94 -1.16
N ALA A 174 13.43 2.88 -1.95
CA ALA A 174 12.37 2.46 -2.86
C ALA A 174 12.00 1.00 -2.64
N GLN A 175 10.74 0.64 -2.86
CA GLN A 175 10.27 -0.73 -2.87
C GLN A 175 9.42 -0.99 -4.11
N GLN A 176 9.61 -2.15 -4.75
CA GLN A 176 8.72 -2.56 -5.83
C GLN A 176 7.34 -2.91 -5.26
N LYS A 177 6.30 -2.23 -5.75
CA LYS A 177 4.90 -2.47 -5.38
C LYS A 177 4.02 -2.43 -6.62
N PHE A 178 2.83 -2.97 -6.50
CA PHE A 178 1.75 -2.68 -7.44
C PHE A 178 0.88 -1.55 -6.89
N ILE A 179 0.15 -0.86 -7.74
CA ILE A 179 -0.88 0.09 -7.33
C ILE A 179 -2.09 -0.06 -8.25
N GLN A 180 -3.29 0.00 -7.68
CA GLN A 180 -4.52 0.06 -8.46
C GLN A 180 -4.71 1.48 -8.97
N VAL A 181 -4.75 1.65 -10.29
CA VAL A 181 -5.10 2.93 -10.91
C VAL A 181 -6.62 3.02 -11.13
N LYS A 182 -7.12 4.20 -11.53
CA LYS A 182 -8.57 4.48 -11.65
C LYS A 182 -9.34 3.47 -12.52
N THR A 183 -8.67 2.84 -13.48
CA THR A 183 -9.26 1.83 -14.37
C THR A 183 -9.47 0.47 -13.68
N GLY A 184 -9.06 0.33 -12.42
CA GLY A 184 -9.04 -0.94 -11.68
C GLY A 184 -7.86 -1.83 -12.03
N GLN A 185 -7.01 -1.43 -12.98
CA GLN A 185 -5.82 -2.20 -13.35
C GLN A 185 -4.69 -2.01 -12.33
N LEU A 186 -3.88 -3.05 -12.15
CA LEU A 186 -2.65 -2.97 -11.39
C LEU A 186 -1.51 -2.46 -12.27
N GLU A 187 -0.84 -1.42 -11.81
CA GLU A 187 0.40 -0.92 -12.40
C GLU A 187 1.58 -1.20 -11.49
N LYS A 188 2.73 -1.50 -12.09
CA LYS A 188 4.01 -1.61 -11.38
C LYS A 188 4.48 -0.22 -10.98
N VAL A 189 5.00 -0.08 -9.77
CA VAL A 189 5.56 1.18 -9.26
C VAL A 189 6.80 0.92 -8.39
N TRP A 190 7.69 1.90 -8.38
CA TRP A 190 8.59 2.12 -7.26
C TRP A 190 7.87 3.00 -6.24
N ASN A 191 7.56 2.43 -5.08
CA ASN A 191 7.13 3.21 -3.93
C ASN A 191 8.37 3.79 -3.24
N LEU A 192 8.51 5.12 -3.26
CA LEU A 192 9.62 5.90 -2.74
C LEU A 192 9.23 6.53 -1.41
N GLU A 193 10.11 6.40 -0.42
CA GLU A 193 10.06 7.20 0.81
C GLU A 193 11.31 8.08 0.85
N VAL A 194 11.12 9.40 0.90
CA VAL A 194 12.19 10.39 0.79
C VAL A 194 12.06 11.44 1.89
N ASP A 195 13.01 11.43 2.81
CA ASP A 195 13.14 12.46 3.85
C ASP A 195 13.97 13.65 3.36
N LEU A 196 13.30 14.79 3.18
CA LEU A 196 13.91 16.08 2.76
C LEU A 196 13.98 17.10 3.91
N GLY A 197 13.85 16.65 5.17
CA GLY A 197 13.92 17.50 6.36
C GLY A 197 12.54 17.92 6.85
N ASP A 198 12.04 19.06 6.36
CA ASP A 198 10.73 19.58 6.77
C ASP A 198 9.57 18.74 6.20
N ASP A 199 9.82 18.00 5.11
CA ASP A 199 8.85 17.14 4.45
C ASP A 199 9.41 15.71 4.31
N ILE A 200 8.55 14.73 4.58
CA ILE A 200 8.81 13.31 4.30
C ILE A 200 7.79 12.87 3.26
N TRP A 201 8.26 12.50 2.07
CA TRP A 201 7.40 12.14 0.96
C TRP A 201 7.28 10.63 0.82
N ASP A 202 6.05 10.14 0.68
CA ASP A 202 5.73 8.80 0.21
C ASP A 202 5.08 8.91 -1.17
N ALA A 203 5.71 8.35 -2.20
CA ALA A 203 5.26 8.45 -3.57
C ALA A 203 5.27 7.10 -4.29
N SER A 204 4.30 6.84 -5.14
CA SER A 204 4.33 5.71 -6.07
C SER A 204 4.59 6.23 -7.48
N VAL A 205 5.69 5.77 -8.07
CA VAL A 205 6.20 6.24 -9.36
C VAL A 205 6.30 5.07 -10.32
N THR A 206 5.66 5.19 -11.48
CA THR A 206 5.65 4.14 -12.50
C THR A 206 7.02 4.06 -13.22
N PRO A 207 7.32 2.97 -13.96
CA PRO A 207 8.56 2.85 -14.72
C PRO A 207 8.82 3.97 -15.74
N ASN A 208 7.77 4.66 -16.20
CA ASN A 208 7.88 5.78 -17.14
C ASN A 208 8.07 7.15 -16.45
N GLY A 209 8.11 7.20 -15.12
CA GLY A 209 8.31 8.42 -14.32
C GLY A 209 7.03 9.14 -13.91
N GLU A 210 5.84 8.58 -14.16
CA GLU A 210 4.57 9.16 -13.73
C GLU A 210 4.36 8.99 -12.22
N ILE A 211 3.96 10.09 -11.55
CA ILE A 211 3.63 10.08 -10.12
C ILE A 211 2.13 9.77 -9.97
N VAL A 212 1.82 8.53 -9.60
CA VAL A 212 0.43 8.04 -9.50
C VAL A 212 -0.11 8.09 -8.06
N ARG A 213 0.77 8.22 -7.08
CA ARG A 213 0.44 8.54 -5.67
C ARG A 213 1.54 9.42 -5.08
N LEU A 214 1.14 10.37 -4.24
CA LEU A 214 2.04 11.26 -3.52
C LEU A 214 1.38 11.67 -2.20
N ASN A 215 2.08 11.50 -1.09
CA ASN A 215 1.66 11.94 0.22
C ASN A 215 2.82 12.59 0.97
N ASN A 216 2.55 13.70 1.66
CA ASN A 216 3.47 14.25 2.64
C ASN A 216 3.12 13.70 4.03
N LEU A 217 4.03 12.92 4.62
CA LEU A 217 3.80 12.27 5.90
C LEU A 217 3.86 13.22 7.11
N VAL A 218 4.41 14.43 6.93
CA VAL A 218 4.50 15.45 7.99
C VAL A 218 3.27 16.36 8.03
N ASN A 219 2.64 16.59 6.88
CA ASN A 219 1.50 17.51 6.73
C ASN A 219 0.26 16.75 6.24
N ASN A 220 -0.56 16.26 7.17
CA ASN A 220 -1.88 15.66 6.91
C ASN A 220 -3.02 16.61 7.29
#